data_AF-A0A5C7UM17-F1
#
_entry.id   AF-A0A5C7UM17-F1
#
_cell.length_a   1.000
_cell.length_b   1.000
_cell.length_c   1.000
_cell.angle_alpha   90.00
_cell.angle_beta   90.00
_cell.angle_gamma   90.00
#
_symmetry.space_group_name_H-M   'P 1'
#
loop_
_entity.id
_entity.type
_entity.pdbx_description
1 polymer ?
#
loop_
_entity_poly.entity_id
_entity_poly.type
_entity_poly.pdbx_seq_one_letter_code
_entity_poly.pdbx_strand_id
1 'polypeptide(L)'
;MQAITPELLTKFDVPGPRYTSYPTADRFVEAFGEPDYLRALDQRRTGPVAGARPLSLYVHIPFCESLCYYCACNKIITKHHDRSAPYLRYLSKEVDLHVQHLGAGQSVSQLHLGGGTPTFFSDDELGELMSMLRRNFNLVAGGEYSIEVDPRTVDATRLQTLARLGFNRLSFGVQDFDPLVQKAVHRIQPAEQVFALVDAARRIGFESINVDLIYGLPRQTPESFDRTLAQVAQLRPDRIALYGYAHLPERFKPQRRIVAVDLPGAANKVAMLARALAAFDAAGYDYIGMDHFALPDDALAVAKRQGRLHRNFQGYSTHAEADLMAFGVSAIGKVGPSYSQNVRTLDEYYDSLDQGVLPIFR
;
A
#
# COMPACT_ATOMS: atom_id res chain seq x y z
N MET A 1 -11.18 -10.07 24.35
CA MET A 1 -11.19 -11.16 23.34
C MET A 1 -11.03 -12.49 24.06
N GLN A 2 -11.73 -13.57 23.67
CA GLN A 2 -11.33 -14.92 24.07
C GLN A 2 -9.84 -15.09 23.72
N ALA A 3 -9.03 -15.52 24.67
CA ALA A 3 -7.57 -15.55 24.52
C ALA A 3 -7.19 -16.48 23.36
N ILE A 4 -6.56 -15.93 22.33
CA ILE A 4 -5.92 -16.70 21.27
C ILE A 4 -4.76 -17.46 21.93
N THR A 5 -4.88 -18.78 22.06
CA THR A 5 -3.85 -19.60 22.73
C THR A 5 -2.82 -20.14 21.74
N PRO A 6 -1.59 -20.47 22.19
CA PRO A 6 -0.60 -21.13 21.35
C PRO A 6 -1.10 -22.41 20.69
N GLU A 7 -1.91 -23.21 21.40
CA GLU A 7 -2.46 -24.47 20.88
C GLU A 7 -3.42 -24.24 19.71
N LEU A 8 -4.25 -23.19 19.80
CA LEU A 8 -5.16 -22.79 18.72
C LEU A 8 -4.37 -22.34 17.48
N LEU A 9 -3.31 -21.54 17.68
CA LEU A 9 -2.46 -21.07 16.59
C LEU A 9 -1.73 -22.23 15.91
N THR A 10 -1.15 -23.16 16.68
CA THR A 10 -0.49 -24.35 16.13
C THR A 10 -1.47 -25.23 15.34
N LYS A 11 -2.71 -25.41 15.83
CA LYS A 11 -3.73 -26.21 15.14
C LYS A 11 -4.08 -25.65 13.75
N PHE A 12 -4.10 -24.33 13.59
CA PHE A 12 -4.49 -23.65 12.35
C PHE A 12 -3.31 -23.09 11.55
N ASP A 13 -2.07 -23.41 11.93
CA ASP A 13 -0.85 -23.08 11.17
C ASP A 13 -0.69 -24.00 9.95
N VAL A 14 -1.65 -23.91 9.03
CA VAL A 14 -1.68 -24.63 7.77
C VAL A 14 -1.63 -23.65 6.60
N PRO A 15 -1.00 -24.01 5.46
CA PRO A 15 -0.99 -23.13 4.29
C PRO A 15 -2.40 -22.80 3.81
N GLY A 16 -2.70 -21.51 3.70
CA GLY A 16 -3.97 -20.99 3.18
C GLY A 16 -3.73 -19.86 2.19
N PRO A 17 -4.69 -19.58 1.30
CA PRO A 17 -4.60 -18.45 0.39
C PRO A 17 -4.62 -17.12 1.17
N ARG A 18 -3.75 -16.19 0.78
CA ARG A 18 -3.81 -14.82 1.30
C ARG A 18 -4.97 -14.10 0.60
N TYR A 19 -6.08 -13.92 1.31
CA TYR A 19 -7.28 -13.23 0.80
C TYR A 19 -7.08 -11.71 0.73
N THR A 20 -6.26 -11.26 -0.22
CA THR A 20 -6.20 -9.84 -0.62
C THR A 20 -7.45 -9.42 -1.40
N SER A 21 -8.09 -10.38 -2.08
CA SER A 21 -9.33 -10.25 -2.82
C SER A 21 -10.04 -11.61 -2.84
N TYR A 22 -11.33 -11.61 -3.23
CA TYR A 22 -12.02 -12.82 -3.64
C TYR A 22 -12.67 -12.60 -5.02
N PRO A 23 -12.37 -13.45 -6.02
CA PRO A 23 -11.35 -14.51 -5.99
C PRO A 23 -9.93 -13.94 -5.80
N THR A 24 -8.98 -14.78 -5.37
CA THR A 24 -7.58 -14.37 -5.15
C THR A 24 -6.84 -14.17 -6.48
N ALA A 25 -5.76 -13.38 -6.49
CA ALA A 25 -5.04 -13.01 -7.70
C ALA A 25 -4.39 -14.21 -8.46
N ASP A 26 -4.18 -15.36 -7.82
CA ASP A 26 -3.80 -16.62 -8.49
C ASP A 26 -4.93 -17.23 -9.34
N ARG A 27 -6.15 -16.72 -9.21
CA ARG A 27 -7.34 -17.13 -9.99
C ARG A 27 -7.68 -16.19 -11.13
N PHE A 28 -6.92 -15.11 -11.33
CA PHE A 28 -7.07 -14.25 -12.50
C PHE A 28 -6.60 -15.03 -13.73
N VAL A 29 -7.31 -14.88 -14.84
CA VAL A 29 -7.11 -15.67 -16.06
C VAL A 29 -6.69 -14.77 -17.21
N GLU A 30 -5.68 -15.18 -17.96
CA GLU A 30 -5.16 -14.42 -19.13
C GLU A 30 -6.17 -14.30 -20.27
N ALA A 31 -7.31 -15.01 -20.19
CA ALA A 31 -8.43 -14.84 -21.10
C ALA A 31 -9.19 -13.51 -20.88
N PHE A 32 -9.03 -12.85 -19.73
CA PHE A 32 -9.57 -11.52 -19.50
C PHE A 32 -8.57 -10.47 -20.01
N GLY A 33 -8.87 -9.83 -21.14
CA GLY A 33 -7.98 -8.86 -21.79
C GLY A 33 -8.54 -7.44 -21.81
N GLU A 34 -7.89 -6.56 -22.57
CA GLU A 34 -8.36 -5.18 -22.77
C GLU A 34 -9.83 -5.12 -23.23
N PRO A 35 -10.31 -5.89 -24.24
CA PRO A 35 -11.70 -5.78 -24.68
C PRO A 35 -12.71 -6.07 -23.57
N ASP A 36 -12.40 -6.99 -22.65
CA ASP A 36 -13.22 -7.28 -21.48
C ASP A 36 -13.25 -6.12 -20.49
N TYR A 37 -12.08 -5.52 -20.25
CA TYR A 37 -11.94 -4.37 -19.37
C TYR A 37 -12.64 -3.12 -19.92
N LEU A 38 -12.51 -2.84 -21.21
CA LEU A 38 -13.22 -1.75 -21.88
C LEU A 38 -14.74 -1.91 -21.75
N ARG A 39 -15.27 -3.13 -21.90
CA ARG A 39 -16.69 -3.41 -21.63
C ARG A 39 -17.08 -3.09 -20.17
N ALA A 40 -16.22 -3.38 -19.20
CA ALA A 40 -16.49 -3.03 -17.81
C ALA A 40 -16.51 -1.51 -17.58
N LEU A 41 -15.60 -0.76 -18.22
CA LEU A 41 -15.59 0.70 -18.19
C LEU A 41 -16.85 1.30 -18.83
N ASP A 42 -17.26 0.78 -20.00
CA ASP A 42 -18.47 1.24 -20.70
C ASP A 42 -19.73 0.95 -19.88
N GLN A 43 -19.83 -0.24 -19.27
CA GLN A 43 -20.92 -0.59 -18.37
C GLN A 43 -20.97 0.31 -17.14
N ARG A 44 -19.80 0.67 -16.57
CA ARG A 44 -19.75 1.64 -15.47
C ARG A 44 -20.25 3.01 -15.93
N ARG A 45 -19.85 3.46 -17.12
CA ARG A 45 -20.20 4.77 -17.67
C ARG A 45 -21.68 4.89 -18.04
N THR A 46 -22.29 3.84 -18.56
CA THR A 46 -23.65 3.89 -19.15
C THR A 46 -24.69 3.12 -18.34
N GLY A 47 -24.26 2.29 -17.39
CA GLY A 47 -25.14 1.42 -16.62
C GLY A 47 -25.90 2.12 -15.50
N PRO A 48 -26.69 1.36 -14.71
CA PRO A 48 -27.60 1.91 -13.70
C PRO A 48 -26.92 2.70 -12.57
N VAL A 49 -25.61 2.49 -12.38
CA VAL A 49 -24.79 3.15 -11.34
C VAL A 49 -23.90 4.26 -11.91
N ALA A 50 -24.08 4.62 -13.19
CA ALA A 50 -23.35 5.67 -13.86
C ALA A 50 -23.44 6.99 -13.08
N GLY A 51 -22.29 7.55 -12.73
CA GLY A 51 -22.19 8.79 -11.95
C GLY A 51 -22.61 8.69 -10.48
N ALA A 52 -23.18 7.57 -10.03
CA ALA A 52 -23.65 7.40 -8.65
C ALA A 52 -22.55 6.87 -7.71
N ARG A 53 -21.60 6.09 -8.21
CA ARG A 53 -20.50 5.53 -7.39
C ARG A 53 -19.23 6.37 -7.52
N PRO A 54 -18.61 6.79 -6.40
CA PRO A 54 -17.33 7.47 -6.45
C PRO A 54 -16.23 6.51 -6.93
N LEU A 55 -15.11 7.07 -7.37
CA LEU A 55 -13.91 6.33 -7.71
C LEU A 55 -12.90 6.36 -6.56
N SER A 56 -12.22 5.23 -6.39
CA SER A 56 -10.93 5.14 -5.74
C SER A 56 -9.87 5.00 -6.82
N LEU A 57 -8.82 5.81 -6.76
CA LEU A 57 -7.67 5.71 -7.66
C LEU A 57 -6.50 5.07 -6.93
N TYR A 58 -5.83 4.13 -7.60
CA TYR A 58 -4.52 3.63 -7.20
C TYR A 58 -3.53 3.93 -8.32
N VAL A 59 -2.37 4.47 -7.96
CA VAL A 59 -1.26 4.63 -8.92
C VAL A 59 -0.07 3.89 -8.36
N HIS A 60 0.43 2.93 -9.12
CA HIS A 60 1.64 2.20 -8.78
C HIS A 60 2.87 2.98 -9.26
N ILE A 61 3.79 3.31 -8.35
CA ILE A 61 5.09 3.89 -8.68
C ILE A 61 6.16 2.86 -8.31
N PRO A 62 6.78 2.18 -9.29
CA PRO A 62 7.56 0.98 -9.02
C PRO A 62 8.98 1.28 -8.51
N PHE A 63 9.46 2.52 -8.55
CA PHE A 63 10.87 2.80 -8.29
C PHE A 63 11.22 2.83 -6.81
N CYS A 64 12.40 2.32 -6.47
CA CYS A 64 13.00 2.45 -5.14
C CYS A 64 14.49 2.77 -5.25
N GLU A 65 14.98 3.68 -4.38
CA GLU A 65 16.39 4.06 -4.31
C GLU A 65 17.29 2.93 -3.79
N SER A 66 16.76 2.11 -2.87
CA SER A 66 17.52 1.06 -2.18
C SER A 66 16.74 -0.25 -2.08
N LEU A 67 17.47 -1.36 -2.28
CA LEU A 67 16.93 -2.69 -2.20
C LEU A 67 16.80 -3.15 -0.74
N CYS A 68 15.56 -3.22 -0.25
CA CYS A 68 15.25 -3.88 1.03
C CYS A 68 15.16 -5.40 0.83
N TYR A 69 15.92 -6.19 1.59
CA TYR A 69 16.06 -7.63 1.31
C TYR A 69 14.78 -8.42 1.58
N TYR A 70 13.90 -7.94 2.46
CA TYR A 70 12.61 -8.60 2.73
C TYR A 70 11.57 -8.38 1.61
N CYS A 71 11.73 -7.36 0.76
CA CYS A 71 10.64 -6.78 -0.02
C CYS A 71 10.11 -7.70 -1.13
N ALA A 72 8.80 -7.97 -1.06
CA ALA A 72 8.04 -8.79 -2.02
C ALA A 72 7.16 -7.96 -2.98
N CYS A 73 7.18 -6.63 -2.90
CA CYS A 73 6.39 -5.76 -3.78
C CYS A 73 6.81 -5.92 -5.26
N ASN A 74 5.98 -5.45 -6.20
CA ASN A 74 6.46 -5.11 -7.53
C ASN A 74 7.24 -3.79 -7.39
N LYS A 75 8.51 -3.81 -7.79
CA LYS A 75 9.43 -2.68 -7.65
C LYS A 75 10.64 -2.84 -8.55
N ILE A 76 11.26 -1.71 -8.86
CA ILE A 76 12.43 -1.55 -9.72
C ILE A 76 13.44 -0.74 -8.92
N ILE A 77 14.57 -1.37 -8.58
CA ILE A 77 15.63 -0.70 -7.84
C ILE A 77 16.50 0.06 -8.84
N THR A 78 16.62 1.36 -8.68
CA THR A 78 17.41 2.22 -9.55
C THR A 78 17.82 3.48 -8.82
N LYS A 79 19.00 4.02 -9.16
CA LYS A 79 19.45 5.37 -8.78
C LYS A 79 19.30 6.39 -9.92
N HIS A 80 18.88 5.90 -11.08
CA HIS A 80 18.66 6.69 -12.29
C HIS A 80 17.28 7.34 -12.20
N HIS A 81 17.21 8.53 -11.61
CA HIS A 81 15.98 9.32 -11.51
C HIS A 81 15.47 9.80 -12.87
N ASP A 82 16.30 9.84 -13.91
CA ASP A 82 15.86 10.08 -15.28
C ASP A 82 14.84 9.03 -15.80
N ARG A 83 14.68 7.90 -15.11
CA ARG A 83 13.68 6.87 -15.44
C ARG A 83 12.25 7.21 -14.98
N SER A 84 12.05 8.10 -14.01
CA SER A 84 10.70 8.45 -13.54
C SER A 84 9.94 9.32 -14.55
N ALA A 85 10.61 10.26 -15.20
CA ALA A 85 9.97 11.13 -16.19
C ALA A 85 9.36 10.37 -17.39
N PRO A 86 10.04 9.41 -18.03
CA PRO A 86 9.40 8.52 -19.02
C PRO A 86 8.20 7.78 -18.45
N TYR A 87 8.31 7.21 -17.25
CA TYR A 87 7.21 6.48 -16.64
C TYR A 87 5.99 7.36 -16.40
N LEU A 88 6.18 8.61 -15.93
CA LEU A 88 5.10 9.58 -15.76
C LEU A 88 4.40 9.92 -17.09
N ARG A 89 5.14 10.04 -18.20
CA ARG A 89 4.53 10.23 -19.53
C ARG A 89 3.66 9.04 -19.92
N TYR A 90 4.09 7.81 -19.65
CA TYR A 90 3.28 6.63 -19.91
C TYR A 90 2.07 6.51 -18.98
N LEU A 91 2.19 6.91 -17.71
CA LEU A 91 1.03 7.06 -16.82
C LEU A 91 0.01 8.05 -17.41
N SER A 92 0.46 9.16 -17.99
CA SER A 92 -0.46 10.09 -18.69
C SER A 92 -1.16 9.44 -19.86
N LYS A 93 -0.44 8.70 -20.72
CA LYS A 93 -1.06 7.95 -21.83
C LYS A 93 -2.12 6.97 -21.33
N GLU A 94 -1.82 6.22 -20.27
CA GLU A 94 -2.76 5.26 -19.69
C GLU A 94 -4.01 5.96 -19.13
N VAL A 95 -3.85 7.07 -18.42
CA VAL A 95 -4.98 7.86 -17.90
C VAL A 95 -5.83 8.40 -19.05
N ASP A 96 -5.20 8.90 -20.11
CA ASP A 96 -5.91 9.42 -21.28
C ASP A 96 -6.75 8.32 -21.95
N LEU A 97 -6.20 7.10 -22.11
CA LEU A 97 -6.96 5.95 -22.63
C LEU A 97 -8.14 5.58 -21.74
N HIS A 98 -7.96 5.53 -20.42
CA HIS A 98 -9.07 5.29 -19.48
C HIS A 98 -10.17 6.36 -19.62
N VAL A 99 -9.78 7.62 -19.72
CA VAL A 99 -10.71 8.77 -19.81
C VAL A 99 -11.48 8.77 -21.13
N GLN A 100 -10.86 8.33 -22.24
CA GLN A 100 -11.57 8.19 -23.53
C GLN A 100 -12.78 7.26 -23.43
N HIS A 101 -12.65 6.15 -22.69
CA HIS A 101 -13.73 5.20 -22.49
C HIS A 101 -14.70 5.62 -21.38
N LEU A 102 -14.17 6.03 -20.22
CA LEU A 102 -14.96 6.33 -19.03
C LEU A 102 -15.66 7.71 -19.07
N GLY A 103 -15.09 8.65 -19.81
CA GLY A 103 -15.40 10.06 -19.74
C GLY A 103 -14.63 10.78 -18.62
N ALA A 104 -14.28 12.05 -18.86
CA ALA A 104 -13.57 12.88 -17.90
C ALA A 104 -14.47 13.35 -16.74
N GLY A 105 -13.86 13.84 -15.66
CA GLY A 105 -14.55 14.53 -14.58
C GLY A 105 -15.28 13.60 -13.59
N GLN A 106 -15.00 12.30 -13.62
CA GLN A 106 -15.54 11.36 -12.64
C GLN A 106 -15.13 11.77 -11.22
N SER A 107 -16.05 11.67 -10.27
CA SER A 107 -15.80 12.03 -8.87
C SER A 107 -14.91 10.99 -8.19
N VAL A 108 -13.81 11.45 -7.59
CA VAL A 108 -12.82 10.63 -6.89
C VAL A 108 -12.83 10.98 -5.42
N SER A 109 -13.26 10.02 -4.59
CA SER A 109 -13.26 10.15 -3.13
C SER A 109 -12.02 9.57 -2.47
N GLN A 110 -11.25 8.74 -3.16
CA GLN A 110 -10.01 8.17 -2.64
C GLN A 110 -8.89 8.18 -3.69
N LEU A 111 -7.67 8.49 -3.28
CA LEU A 111 -6.45 8.33 -4.06
C LEU A 111 -5.40 7.66 -3.18
N HIS A 112 -4.70 6.68 -3.72
CA HIS A 112 -3.57 6.05 -3.09
C HIS A 112 -2.40 5.93 -4.06
N LEU A 113 -1.30 6.62 -3.76
CA LEU A 113 -0.03 6.37 -4.41
C LEU A 113 0.75 5.34 -3.60
N GLY A 114 1.09 4.22 -4.22
CA GLY A 114 1.87 3.16 -3.57
C GLY A 114 2.82 2.47 -4.52
N GLY A 115 3.40 1.34 -4.09
CA GLY A 115 4.13 0.43 -4.97
C GLY A 115 5.55 0.11 -4.50
N GLY A 116 6.54 0.65 -5.19
CA GLY A 116 7.92 0.70 -4.71
C GLY A 116 8.07 1.81 -3.68
N THR A 117 8.27 3.04 -4.14
CA THR A 117 8.37 4.23 -3.30
C THR A 117 7.83 5.43 -4.08
N PRO A 118 6.57 5.85 -3.86
CA PRO A 118 6.00 7.04 -4.51
C PRO A 118 6.88 8.29 -4.39
N THR A 119 7.54 8.45 -3.25
CA THR A 119 8.47 9.55 -2.97
C THR A 119 9.83 9.42 -3.68
N PHE A 120 9.98 8.47 -4.62
CA PHE A 120 11.08 8.43 -5.58
C PHE A 120 10.94 9.53 -6.65
N PHE A 121 9.69 9.86 -7.03
CA PHE A 121 9.42 11.02 -7.89
C PHE A 121 9.92 12.28 -7.20
N SER A 122 10.44 13.24 -7.96
CA SER A 122 10.75 14.58 -7.49
C SER A 122 9.47 15.36 -7.13
N ASP A 123 9.62 16.55 -6.53
CA ASP A 123 8.45 17.38 -6.17
C ASP A 123 7.69 17.83 -7.42
N ASP A 124 8.42 18.17 -8.47
CA ASP A 124 7.87 18.58 -9.76
C ASP A 124 7.11 17.42 -10.44
N GLU A 125 7.66 16.20 -10.43
CA GLU A 125 7.00 15.02 -10.99
C GLU A 125 5.73 14.63 -10.21
N LEU A 126 5.74 14.74 -8.88
CA LEU A 126 4.51 14.57 -8.08
C LEU A 126 3.49 15.67 -8.38
N GLY A 127 3.95 16.91 -8.57
CA GLY A 127 3.13 18.03 -9.00
C GLY A 127 2.47 17.80 -10.36
N GLU A 128 3.24 17.29 -11.33
CA GLU A 128 2.76 16.95 -12.65
C GLU A 128 1.75 15.79 -12.61
N LEU A 129 2.06 14.71 -11.87
CA LEU A 129 1.15 13.59 -11.64
C LEU A 129 -0.19 14.06 -11.05
N MET A 130 -0.15 14.83 -9.96
CA MET A 130 -1.36 15.32 -9.31
C MET A 130 -2.14 16.32 -10.19
N SER A 131 -1.45 17.12 -10.98
CA SER A 131 -2.07 18.03 -11.94
C SER A 131 -2.77 17.24 -13.05
N MET A 132 -2.14 16.20 -13.60
CA MET A 132 -2.71 15.30 -14.59
C MET A 132 -3.96 14.59 -14.05
N LEU A 133 -3.91 14.07 -12.82
CA LEU A 133 -5.09 13.45 -12.19
C LEU A 133 -6.23 14.44 -12.02
N ARG A 134 -5.97 15.69 -11.58
CA ARG A 134 -6.99 16.73 -11.44
C ARG A 134 -7.57 17.23 -12.76
N ARG A 135 -6.80 17.20 -13.85
CA ARG A 135 -7.32 17.54 -15.19
C ARG A 135 -8.32 16.50 -15.70
N ASN A 136 -8.09 15.24 -15.36
CA ASN A 136 -8.88 14.11 -15.85
C ASN A 136 -10.03 13.70 -14.93
N PHE A 137 -9.89 13.93 -13.62
CA PHE A 137 -10.83 13.52 -12.58
C PHE A 137 -11.20 14.66 -11.64
N ASN A 138 -12.40 14.60 -11.07
CA ASN A 138 -12.85 15.52 -10.05
C ASN A 138 -12.50 14.97 -8.65
N LEU A 139 -11.35 15.39 -8.12
CA LEU A 139 -10.97 15.10 -6.74
C LEU A 139 -11.85 15.91 -5.78
N VAL A 140 -12.80 15.24 -5.13
CA VAL A 140 -13.80 15.91 -4.28
C VAL A 140 -13.17 16.47 -2.99
N ALA A 141 -13.68 17.62 -2.54
CA ALA A 141 -13.26 18.17 -1.25
C ALA A 141 -13.52 17.16 -0.11
N GLY A 142 -12.55 17.01 0.79
CA GLY A 142 -12.62 16.04 1.88
C GLY A 142 -12.37 14.58 1.47
N GLY A 143 -11.95 14.31 0.22
CA GLY A 143 -11.52 12.98 -0.20
C GLY A 143 -10.29 12.47 0.56
N GLU A 144 -10.11 11.15 0.60
CA GLU A 144 -8.99 10.51 1.27
C GLU A 144 -7.80 10.34 0.30
N TYR A 145 -6.78 11.17 0.44
CA TYR A 145 -5.64 11.23 -0.48
C TYR A 145 -4.35 10.83 0.23
N SER A 146 -3.93 9.60 -0.07
CA SER A 146 -2.87 8.90 0.63
C SER A 146 -1.66 8.64 -0.26
N ILE A 147 -0.48 8.65 0.38
CA ILE A 147 0.80 8.33 -0.26
C ILE A 147 1.66 7.49 0.69
N GLU A 148 2.25 6.42 0.16
CA GLU A 148 3.29 5.65 0.85
C GLU A 148 4.63 6.40 0.83
N VAL A 149 5.30 6.44 1.98
CA VAL A 149 6.53 7.19 2.21
C VAL A 149 7.62 6.26 2.76
N ASP A 150 8.78 6.28 2.11
CA ASP A 150 10.01 5.80 2.72
C ASP A 150 10.60 6.92 3.60
N PRO A 151 10.69 6.74 4.94
CA PRO A 151 11.19 7.79 5.83
C PRO A 151 12.62 8.26 5.49
N ARG A 152 13.40 7.44 4.76
CA ARG A 152 14.78 7.75 4.38
C ARG A 152 14.89 8.76 3.25
N THR A 153 13.82 8.98 2.49
CA THR A 153 13.82 9.82 1.29
C THR A 153 13.05 11.13 1.47
N VAL A 154 12.59 11.44 2.69
CA VAL A 154 11.67 12.55 2.96
C VAL A 154 12.12 13.33 4.18
N ASP A 155 11.93 14.65 4.12
CA ASP A 155 12.11 15.59 5.23
C ASP A 155 10.83 16.41 5.48
N ALA A 156 10.88 17.32 6.45
CA ALA A 156 9.73 18.17 6.80
C ALA A 156 9.29 19.09 5.65
N THR A 157 10.24 19.58 4.83
CA THR A 157 9.95 20.44 3.68
C THR A 157 9.15 19.67 2.63
N ARG A 158 9.58 18.43 2.35
CA ARG A 158 8.91 17.52 1.44
C ARG A 158 7.52 17.16 1.92
N LEU A 159 7.31 16.94 3.22
CA LEU A 159 5.97 16.74 3.79
C LEU A 159 5.05 17.95 3.55
N GLN A 160 5.56 19.18 3.66
CA GLN A 160 4.78 20.38 3.32
C GLN A 160 4.40 20.41 1.84
N THR A 161 5.31 20.01 0.94
CA THR A 161 4.99 19.89 -0.49
C THR A 161 3.89 18.87 -0.72
N LEU A 162 3.97 17.68 -0.11
CA LEU A 162 2.91 16.66 -0.22
C LEU A 162 1.55 17.20 0.25
N ALA A 163 1.51 17.93 1.37
CA ALA A 163 0.28 18.55 1.85
C ALA A 163 -0.27 19.60 0.87
N ARG A 164 0.60 20.45 0.29
CA ARG A 164 0.21 21.44 -0.74
C ARG A 164 -0.32 20.78 -2.03
N LEU A 165 0.22 19.60 -2.37
CA LEU A 165 -0.28 18.79 -3.48
C LEU A 165 -1.63 18.14 -3.18
N GLY A 166 -2.14 18.24 -1.95
CA GLY A 166 -3.46 17.80 -1.52
C GLY A 166 -3.48 16.44 -0.82
N PHE A 167 -2.33 15.82 -0.56
CA PHE A 167 -2.29 14.62 0.28
C PHE A 167 -2.65 14.99 1.73
N ASN A 168 -3.53 14.21 2.33
CA ASN A 168 -3.98 14.38 3.72
C ASN A 168 -3.77 13.13 4.57
N ARG A 169 -3.26 12.03 3.98
CA ARG A 169 -2.90 10.80 4.68
C ARG A 169 -1.53 10.28 4.27
N LEU A 170 -0.83 9.64 5.20
CA LEU A 170 0.52 9.10 4.98
C LEU A 170 0.62 7.66 5.48
N SER A 171 1.40 6.85 4.78
CA SER A 171 1.85 5.53 5.29
C SER A 171 3.36 5.47 5.32
N PHE A 172 3.97 5.34 6.49
CA PHE A 172 5.42 5.24 6.64
C PHE A 172 5.88 3.78 6.71
N GLY A 173 6.79 3.40 5.83
CA GLY A 173 7.45 2.10 5.89
C GLY A 173 8.47 2.02 7.05
N VAL A 174 8.05 1.60 8.25
CA VAL A 174 8.92 1.52 9.44
C VAL A 174 9.64 0.18 9.53
N GLN A 175 8.88 -0.90 9.43
CA GLN A 175 9.27 -2.30 9.49
C GLN A 175 9.79 -2.75 10.85
N ASP A 176 10.88 -2.13 11.33
CA ASP A 176 11.47 -2.36 12.65
C ASP A 176 12.35 -1.16 13.05
N PHE A 177 12.45 -0.88 14.35
CA PHE A 177 13.37 0.12 14.90
C PHE A 177 14.69 -0.48 15.39
N ASP A 178 14.81 -1.81 15.53
CA ASP A 178 16.05 -2.46 15.98
C ASP A 178 17.16 -2.34 14.92
N PRO A 179 18.29 -1.68 15.21
CA PRO A 179 19.37 -1.47 14.24
C PRO A 179 19.97 -2.76 13.68
N LEU A 180 19.95 -3.87 14.44
CA LEU A 180 20.46 -5.15 13.98
C LEU A 180 19.54 -5.76 12.91
N VAL A 181 18.23 -5.66 13.12
CA VAL A 181 17.22 -6.09 12.14
C VAL A 181 17.31 -5.24 10.88
N GLN A 182 17.37 -3.91 11.04
CA GLN A 182 17.52 -2.97 9.93
C GLN A 182 18.76 -3.25 9.08
N LYS A 183 19.89 -3.53 9.72
CA LYS A 183 21.14 -3.91 9.02
C LYS A 183 20.96 -5.23 8.28
N ALA A 184 20.36 -6.24 8.91
CA ALA A 184 20.15 -7.57 8.33
C ALA A 184 19.23 -7.55 7.10
N VAL A 185 18.34 -6.55 6.98
CA VAL A 185 17.45 -6.39 5.84
C VAL A 185 17.81 -5.23 4.89
N HIS A 186 18.94 -4.57 5.12
CA HIS A 186 19.45 -3.46 4.32
C HIS A 186 18.49 -2.26 4.26
N ARG A 187 17.97 -1.87 5.43
CA ARG A 187 17.03 -0.76 5.61
C ARG A 187 17.35 0.04 6.88
N ILE A 188 18.52 0.67 6.92
CA ILE A 188 18.90 1.55 8.04
C ILE A 188 18.02 2.80 8.05
N GLN A 189 17.30 3.03 9.14
CA GLN A 189 16.45 4.18 9.40
C GLN A 189 16.36 4.43 10.92
N PRO A 190 17.10 5.39 11.48
CA PRO A 190 17.05 5.64 12.91
C PRO A 190 15.63 6.01 13.39
N ALA A 191 15.26 5.59 14.60
CA ALA A 191 13.91 5.82 15.14
C ALA A 191 13.62 7.31 15.29
N GLU A 192 14.60 8.10 15.74
CA GLU A 192 14.49 9.54 15.91
C GLU A 192 14.08 10.27 14.62
N GLN A 193 14.53 9.78 13.46
CA GLN A 193 14.15 10.33 12.16
C GLN A 193 12.67 10.12 11.89
N VAL A 194 12.16 8.91 12.14
CA VAL A 194 10.73 8.60 11.96
C VAL A 194 9.87 9.40 12.94
N PHE A 195 10.30 9.52 14.20
CA PHE A 195 9.59 10.32 15.20
C PHE A 195 9.50 11.80 14.79
N ALA A 196 10.60 12.39 14.30
CA ALA A 196 10.61 13.76 13.80
C ALA A 196 9.68 13.96 12.59
N LEU A 197 9.63 12.99 11.68
CA LEU A 197 8.76 13.03 10.50
C LEU A 197 7.28 12.92 10.87
N VAL A 198 6.93 12.02 11.79
CA VAL A 198 5.54 11.87 12.24
C VAL A 198 5.08 13.10 13.03
N ASP A 199 5.93 13.68 13.87
CA ASP A 199 5.64 14.96 14.54
C ASP A 199 5.45 16.11 13.53
N ALA A 200 6.32 16.21 12.53
CA ALA A 200 6.17 17.20 11.46
C ALA A 200 4.87 17.00 10.68
N ALA A 201 4.54 15.76 10.31
CA ALA A 201 3.30 15.42 9.61
C ALA A 201 2.05 15.85 10.41
N ARG A 202 2.03 15.59 11.72
CA ARG A 202 0.95 16.04 12.62
C ARG A 202 0.84 17.56 12.68
N ARG A 203 1.96 18.27 12.82
CA ARG A 203 1.98 19.74 12.84
C ARG A 203 1.49 20.37 11.52
N ILE A 204 1.72 19.69 10.40
CA ILE A 204 1.21 20.10 9.07
C ILE A 204 -0.31 19.85 8.94
N GLY A 205 -0.86 18.91 9.71
CA GLY A 205 -2.27 18.56 9.70
C GLY A 205 -2.60 17.31 8.88
N PHE A 206 -1.63 16.41 8.64
CA PHE A 206 -1.94 15.09 8.12
C PHE A 206 -2.79 14.30 9.12
N GLU A 207 -3.79 13.60 8.59
CA GLU A 207 -4.67 12.70 9.32
C GLU A 207 -4.30 11.24 9.02
N SER A 208 -4.75 10.32 9.87
CA SER A 208 -4.66 8.87 9.62
C SER A 208 -3.24 8.40 9.25
N ILE A 209 -2.23 8.85 9.98
CA ILE A 209 -0.83 8.46 9.78
C ILE A 209 -0.68 6.97 10.10
N ASN A 210 -0.37 6.17 9.09
CA ASN A 210 -0.09 4.75 9.22
C ASN A 210 1.42 4.48 9.37
N VAL A 211 1.77 3.44 10.11
CA VAL A 211 3.10 2.82 10.04
C VAL A 211 3.00 1.35 9.67
N ASP A 212 3.84 0.92 8.74
CA ASP A 212 4.00 -0.48 8.40
C ASP A 212 5.08 -1.10 9.29
N LEU A 213 4.78 -2.27 9.86
CA LEU A 213 5.70 -3.08 10.66
C LEU A 213 5.76 -4.49 10.11
N ILE A 214 6.88 -5.17 10.32
CA ILE A 214 7.03 -6.57 9.92
C ILE A 214 7.56 -7.39 11.08
N TYR A 215 6.83 -8.42 11.48
CA TYR A 215 7.33 -9.43 12.41
C TYR A 215 7.81 -10.68 11.65
N GLY A 216 8.80 -11.37 12.19
CA GLY A 216 9.44 -12.52 11.57
C GLY A 216 10.67 -12.19 10.71
N LEU A 217 11.20 -10.96 10.75
CA LEU A 217 12.43 -10.55 10.08
C LEU A 217 13.69 -11.17 10.73
N PRO A 218 14.82 -11.27 10.00
CA PRO A 218 16.05 -11.82 10.57
C PRO A 218 16.51 -11.01 11.80
N ARG A 219 17.08 -11.71 12.78
CA ARG A 219 17.56 -11.20 14.08
C ARG A 219 16.47 -10.73 15.05
N GLN A 220 15.18 -10.78 14.68
CA GLN A 220 14.12 -10.51 15.64
C GLN A 220 13.98 -11.64 16.67
N THR A 221 13.80 -11.27 17.93
CA THR A 221 13.28 -12.13 19.01
C THR A 221 12.00 -11.51 19.58
N PRO A 222 11.15 -12.27 20.30
CA PRO A 222 9.98 -11.68 20.95
C PRO A 222 10.35 -10.45 21.81
N GLU A 223 11.46 -10.52 22.55
CA GLU A 223 11.94 -9.43 23.40
C GLU A 223 12.50 -8.25 22.61
N SER A 224 13.12 -8.48 21.44
CA SER A 224 13.54 -7.38 20.58
C SER A 224 12.36 -6.67 19.96
N PHE A 225 11.36 -7.44 19.54
CA PHE A 225 10.15 -6.90 18.96
C PHE A 225 9.32 -6.13 19.98
N ASP A 226 9.27 -6.57 21.25
CA ASP A 226 8.62 -5.83 22.34
C ASP A 226 9.19 -4.40 22.51
N ARG A 227 10.50 -4.20 22.30
CA ARG A 227 11.11 -2.86 22.30
C ARG A 227 10.60 -2.01 21.14
N THR A 228 10.54 -2.58 19.95
CA THR A 228 9.98 -1.92 18.76
C THR A 228 8.51 -1.56 18.97
N LEU A 229 7.70 -2.46 19.56
CA LEU A 229 6.31 -2.21 19.89
C LEU A 229 6.15 -1.06 20.90
N ALA A 230 7.00 -1.01 21.93
CA ALA A 230 6.99 0.10 22.89
C ALA A 230 7.31 1.44 22.23
N GLN A 231 8.26 1.48 21.29
CA GLN A 231 8.56 2.69 20.51
C GLN A 231 7.39 3.08 19.59
N VAL A 232 6.71 2.11 18.96
CA VAL A 232 5.52 2.39 18.14
C VAL A 232 4.37 2.92 19.00
N ALA A 233 4.15 2.36 20.19
CA ALA A 233 3.15 2.86 21.13
C ALA A 233 3.47 4.29 21.59
N GLN A 234 4.75 4.63 21.78
CA GLN A 234 5.20 6.00 22.07
C GLN A 234 5.00 6.94 20.88
N LEU A 235 5.32 6.49 19.66
CA LEU A 235 5.08 7.22 18.42
C LEU A 235 3.59 7.52 18.23
N ARG A 236 2.74 6.58 18.65
CA ARG A 236 1.28 6.62 18.66
C ARG A 236 0.67 6.95 17.28
N PRO A 237 1.07 6.30 16.18
CA PRO A 237 0.47 6.54 14.86
C PRO A 237 -1.03 6.27 14.89
N ASP A 238 -1.80 6.85 13.98
CA ASP A 238 -3.25 6.65 13.96
C ASP A 238 -3.62 5.23 13.54
N ARG A 239 -2.79 4.63 12.67
CA ARG A 239 -2.94 3.26 12.16
C ARG A 239 -1.62 2.51 12.21
N ILE A 240 -1.73 1.19 12.31
CA ILE A 240 -0.60 0.26 12.25
C ILE A 240 -0.99 -0.89 11.32
N ALA A 241 -0.13 -1.19 10.36
CA ALA A 241 -0.21 -2.41 9.56
C ALA A 241 0.96 -3.34 9.96
N LEU A 242 0.65 -4.43 10.64
CA LEU A 242 1.60 -5.41 11.14
C LEU A 242 1.61 -6.67 10.26
N TYR A 243 2.57 -6.73 9.34
CA TYR A 243 2.69 -7.82 8.39
C TYR A 243 3.55 -8.97 8.94
N GLY A 244 3.14 -10.21 8.66
CA GLY A 244 4.00 -11.37 8.83
C GLY A 244 5.00 -11.50 7.69
N TYR A 245 6.29 -11.68 8.00
CA TYR A 245 7.32 -11.84 6.98
C TYR A 245 7.14 -13.14 6.17
N ALA A 246 6.90 -12.99 4.86
CA ALA A 246 6.86 -14.08 3.89
C ALA A 246 8.23 -14.28 3.21
N HIS A 247 8.92 -15.36 3.58
CA HIS A 247 10.22 -15.73 3.01
C HIS A 247 10.04 -16.72 1.85
N LEU A 248 10.12 -16.23 0.62
CA LEU A 248 10.00 -16.97 -0.64
C LEU A 248 11.18 -16.60 -1.58
N PRO A 249 12.43 -16.94 -1.23
CA PRO A 249 13.64 -16.50 -1.96
C PRO A 249 13.75 -17.04 -3.40
N GLU A 250 12.98 -18.07 -3.76
CA GLU A 250 12.88 -18.55 -5.14
C GLU A 250 12.07 -17.61 -6.04
N ARG A 251 11.08 -16.93 -5.47
CA ARG A 251 10.27 -15.94 -6.17
C ARG A 251 10.85 -14.53 -6.03
N PHE A 252 11.29 -14.18 -4.82
CA PHE A 252 11.81 -12.85 -4.50
C PHE A 252 13.31 -12.92 -4.26
N LYS A 253 14.08 -12.90 -5.37
CA LYS A 253 15.55 -13.04 -5.38
C LYS A 253 16.30 -12.18 -4.32
N PRO A 254 15.90 -10.93 -4.00
CA PRO A 254 16.54 -10.15 -2.93
C PRO A 254 16.59 -10.84 -1.57
N GLN A 255 15.59 -11.68 -1.25
CA GLN A 255 15.51 -12.39 0.03
C GLN A 255 16.63 -13.43 0.19
N ARG A 256 17.31 -13.83 -0.90
CA ARG A 256 18.51 -14.70 -0.83
C ARG A 256 19.68 -14.04 -0.09
N ARG A 257 19.64 -12.71 0.10
CA ARG A 257 20.63 -11.97 0.90
C ARG A 257 20.35 -12.01 2.40
N ILE A 258 19.19 -12.51 2.81
CA ILE A 258 18.87 -12.73 4.23
C ILE A 258 19.52 -14.05 4.67
N VAL A 259 20.24 -13.99 5.80
CA VAL A 259 20.84 -15.17 6.42
C VAL A 259 19.72 -16.01 7.06
N ALA A 260 19.43 -17.18 6.50
CA ALA A 260 18.28 -17.99 6.88
C ALA A 260 18.29 -18.43 8.35
N VAL A 261 19.47 -18.72 8.93
CA VAL A 261 19.60 -19.10 10.35
C VAL A 261 19.25 -17.96 11.31
N ASP A 262 19.25 -16.71 10.83
CA ASP A 262 18.85 -15.55 11.63
C ASP A 262 17.33 -15.36 11.66
N LEU A 263 16.56 -16.11 10.87
CA LEU A 263 15.11 -16.03 10.86
C LEU A 263 14.53 -16.64 12.14
N PRO A 264 13.57 -15.98 12.81
CA PRO A 264 12.91 -16.54 13.97
C PRO A 264 12.11 -17.79 13.59
N GLY A 265 12.19 -18.81 14.43
CA GLY A 265 11.35 -20.01 14.31
C GLY A 265 9.85 -19.71 14.50
N ALA A 266 9.00 -20.66 14.11
CA ALA A 266 7.54 -20.49 14.12
C ALA A 266 6.99 -20.08 15.50
N ALA A 267 7.46 -20.71 16.58
CA ALA A 267 7.05 -20.38 17.94
C ALA A 267 7.35 -18.91 18.31
N ASN A 268 8.51 -18.39 17.88
CA ASN A 268 8.86 -16.98 18.11
C ASN A 268 7.96 -16.04 17.32
N LYS A 269 7.63 -16.37 16.06
CA LYS A 269 6.71 -15.57 15.24
C LYS A 269 5.30 -15.51 15.85
N VAL A 270 4.82 -16.65 16.36
CA VAL A 270 3.55 -16.74 17.08
C VAL A 270 3.58 -15.88 18.35
N ALA A 271 4.66 -15.99 19.14
CA ALA A 271 4.83 -15.18 20.35
C ALA A 271 4.89 -13.67 20.03
N MET A 272 5.62 -13.26 19.00
CA MET A 272 5.66 -11.86 18.54
C MET A 272 4.28 -11.33 18.17
N LEU A 273 3.50 -12.10 17.40
CA LEU A 273 2.13 -11.70 17.02
C LEU A 273 1.23 -11.56 18.26
N ALA A 274 1.26 -12.54 19.18
CA ALA A 274 0.46 -12.50 20.40
C ALA A 274 0.83 -11.32 21.30
N ARG A 275 2.14 -11.04 21.47
CA ARG A 275 2.63 -9.89 22.24
C ARG A 275 2.28 -8.56 21.57
N ALA A 276 2.34 -8.48 20.24
CA ALA A 276 1.93 -7.29 19.49
C ALA A 276 0.44 -6.98 19.63
N LEU A 277 -0.42 -7.99 19.52
CA LEU A 277 -1.86 -7.85 19.77
C LEU A 277 -2.13 -7.29 21.17
N ALA A 278 -1.49 -7.87 22.20
CA ALA A 278 -1.64 -7.41 23.58
C ALA A 278 -1.08 -5.99 23.80
N ALA A 279 0.08 -5.68 23.21
CA ALA A 279 0.72 -4.38 23.35
C ALA A 279 -0.11 -3.26 22.70
N PHE A 280 -0.67 -3.49 21.51
CA PHE A 280 -1.50 -2.50 20.83
C PHE A 280 -2.88 -2.35 21.48
N ASP A 281 -3.49 -3.42 21.98
CA ASP A 281 -4.71 -3.35 22.80
C ASP A 281 -4.46 -2.49 24.06
N ALA A 282 -3.36 -2.76 24.78
CA ALA A 282 -2.96 -1.97 25.95
C ALA A 282 -2.63 -0.49 25.61
N ALA A 283 -2.13 -0.21 24.41
CA ALA A 283 -1.88 1.14 23.92
C ALA A 283 -3.14 1.87 23.43
N GLY A 284 -4.29 1.18 23.41
CA GLY A 284 -5.61 1.71 23.08
C GLY A 284 -5.98 1.61 21.60
N TYR A 285 -5.39 0.69 20.84
CA TYR A 285 -5.76 0.45 19.45
C TYR A 285 -6.86 -0.60 19.34
N ASP A 286 -7.85 -0.31 18.50
CA ASP A 286 -8.81 -1.31 18.03
C ASP A 286 -8.11 -2.22 17.01
N TYR A 287 -8.10 -3.52 17.27
CA TYR A 287 -7.74 -4.50 16.25
C TYR A 287 -8.81 -4.49 15.16
N ILE A 288 -8.50 -3.98 13.97
CA ILE A 288 -9.44 -3.86 12.86
C ILE A 288 -9.68 -5.24 12.23
N GLY A 289 -8.59 -5.94 11.93
CA GLY A 289 -8.60 -7.30 11.42
C GLY A 289 -7.34 -7.60 10.61
N MET A 290 -7.04 -8.89 10.44
CA MET A 290 -5.81 -9.39 9.80
C MET A 290 -4.54 -8.75 10.38
N ASP A 291 -4.00 -7.78 9.67
CA ASP A 291 -2.75 -7.07 9.95
C ASP A 291 -3.00 -5.62 10.45
N HIS A 292 -4.23 -5.13 10.52
CA HIS A 292 -4.50 -3.71 10.77
C HIS A 292 -5.02 -3.41 12.18
N PHE A 293 -4.50 -2.32 12.74
CA PHE A 293 -4.91 -1.69 13.99
C PHE A 293 -5.15 -0.20 13.75
N ALA A 294 -6.10 0.39 14.47
CA ALA A 294 -6.35 1.84 14.39
C ALA A 294 -6.81 2.38 15.75
N LEU A 295 -6.58 3.67 16.00
CA LEU A 295 -7.13 4.34 17.18
C LEU A 295 -8.67 4.32 17.14
N PRO A 296 -9.37 4.37 18.29
CA PRO A 296 -10.81 4.16 18.34
C PRO A 296 -11.62 5.20 17.55
N ASP A 297 -11.10 6.42 17.43
CA ASP A 297 -11.71 7.53 16.69
C ASP A 297 -11.34 7.55 15.20
N ASP A 298 -10.44 6.66 14.76
CA ASP A 298 -10.11 6.52 13.34
C ASP A 298 -11.32 6.00 12.54
N ALA A 299 -11.46 6.51 11.32
CA ALA A 299 -12.57 6.17 10.43
C ALA A 299 -12.73 4.65 10.18
N LEU A 300 -11.64 3.86 10.19
CA LEU A 300 -11.70 2.40 10.07
C LEU A 300 -12.29 1.73 11.31
N ALA A 301 -11.93 2.19 12.50
CA ALA A 301 -12.47 1.69 13.76
C ALA A 301 -13.96 2.02 13.87
N VAL A 302 -14.33 3.25 13.52
CA VAL A 302 -15.73 3.69 13.44
C VAL A 302 -16.52 2.85 12.43
N ALA A 303 -16.01 2.67 11.20
CA ALA A 303 -16.67 1.87 10.17
C ALA A 303 -16.82 0.39 10.57
N LYS A 304 -15.83 -0.18 11.28
CA LYS A 304 -15.90 -1.54 11.83
C LYS A 304 -17.06 -1.67 12.82
N ARG A 305 -17.16 -0.77 13.80
CA ARG A 305 -18.25 -0.80 14.80
C ARG A 305 -19.63 -0.64 14.17
N GLN A 306 -19.71 0.06 13.04
CA GLN A 306 -20.95 0.30 12.30
C GLN A 306 -21.26 -0.77 11.25
N GLY A 307 -20.42 -1.81 11.11
CA GLY A 307 -20.62 -2.88 10.12
C GLY A 307 -20.44 -2.43 8.66
N ARG A 308 -19.70 -1.34 8.44
CA ARG A 308 -19.47 -0.72 7.11
C ARG A 308 -18.04 -0.83 6.61
N LEU A 309 -17.18 -1.54 7.33
CA LEU A 309 -15.79 -1.73 6.96
C LEU A 309 -15.68 -2.52 5.64
N HIS A 310 -14.88 -2.03 4.71
CA HIS A 310 -14.58 -2.68 3.44
C HIS A 310 -13.09 -2.97 3.30
N ARG A 311 -12.72 -3.80 2.32
CA ARG A 311 -11.33 -4.06 1.97
C ARG A 311 -11.14 -4.13 0.46
N ASN A 312 -10.10 -3.44 -0.02
CA ASN A 312 -9.59 -3.51 -1.39
C ASN A 312 -8.11 -3.96 -1.38
N PHE A 313 -7.44 -3.89 -2.54
CA PHE A 313 -6.04 -4.31 -2.67
C PHE A 313 -5.04 -3.43 -1.90
N GLN A 314 -5.40 -2.18 -1.59
CA GLN A 314 -4.57 -1.25 -0.81
C GLN A 314 -4.75 -1.44 0.70
N GLY A 315 -5.84 -2.06 1.13
CA GLY A 315 -6.10 -2.33 2.55
C GLY A 315 -7.56 -2.17 2.93
N TYR A 316 -7.80 -1.90 4.22
CA TYR A 316 -9.14 -1.55 4.69
C TYR A 316 -9.54 -0.16 4.22
N SER A 317 -10.82 -0.01 3.87
CA SER A 317 -11.41 1.23 3.38
C SER A 317 -12.79 1.46 4.00
N THR A 318 -13.18 2.72 4.11
CA THR A 318 -14.50 3.19 4.52
C THR A 318 -15.49 3.29 3.35
N HIS A 319 -15.01 3.16 2.10
CA HIS A 319 -15.82 3.36 0.88
C HIS A 319 -16.06 2.03 0.15
N ALA A 320 -17.03 1.24 0.63
CA ALA A 320 -17.33 -0.09 0.07
C ALA A 320 -17.85 -0.08 -1.38
N GLU A 321 -18.48 1.04 -1.78
CA GLU A 321 -19.17 1.15 -3.07
C GLU A 321 -18.29 1.75 -4.18
N ALA A 322 -17.06 2.15 -3.86
CA ALA A 322 -16.16 2.76 -4.84
C ALA A 322 -15.57 1.70 -5.76
N ASP A 323 -15.64 1.94 -7.08
CA ASP A 323 -14.81 1.20 -8.02
C ASP A 323 -13.36 1.66 -7.87
N LEU A 324 -12.43 0.71 -7.93
CA LEU A 324 -11.00 0.93 -7.86
C LEU A 324 -10.42 0.95 -9.27
N MET A 325 -10.04 2.13 -9.76
CA MET A 325 -9.23 2.25 -10.95
C MET A 325 -7.76 2.29 -10.58
N ALA A 326 -6.96 1.54 -11.32
CA ALA A 326 -5.57 1.31 -11.00
C ALA A 326 -4.71 1.62 -12.21
N PHE A 327 -3.64 2.38 -12.00
CA PHE A 327 -2.73 2.84 -13.04
C PHE A 327 -1.30 2.40 -12.75
N GLY A 328 -0.52 2.20 -13.80
CA GLY A 328 0.88 1.82 -13.73
C GLY A 328 1.11 0.32 -13.78
N VAL A 329 2.36 -0.05 -14.07
CA VAL A 329 2.84 -1.43 -14.08
C VAL A 329 2.36 -2.23 -12.86
N SER A 330 1.85 -3.44 -13.10
CA SER A 330 1.34 -4.40 -12.12
C SER A 330 0.12 -4.02 -11.30
N ALA A 331 -0.39 -2.79 -11.47
CA ALA A 331 -1.51 -2.26 -10.73
C ALA A 331 -2.76 -3.14 -10.88
N ILE A 332 -3.55 -3.27 -9.82
CA ILE A 332 -4.75 -4.11 -9.80
C ILE A 332 -5.97 -3.23 -9.53
N GLY A 333 -6.90 -3.23 -10.47
CA GLY A 333 -8.17 -2.54 -10.40
C GLY A 333 -9.33 -3.47 -10.05
N LYS A 334 -10.45 -2.86 -9.68
CA LYS A 334 -11.75 -3.50 -9.52
C LYS A 334 -12.83 -2.55 -10.05
N VAL A 335 -13.40 -2.85 -11.21
CA VAL A 335 -14.44 -2.03 -11.83
C VAL A 335 -15.70 -2.86 -11.98
N GLY A 336 -16.77 -2.47 -11.28
CA GLY A 336 -18.01 -3.25 -11.25
C GLY A 336 -17.74 -4.68 -10.74
N PRO A 337 -18.11 -5.73 -11.49
CA PRO A 337 -17.89 -7.12 -11.10
C PRO A 337 -16.53 -7.69 -11.51
N SER A 338 -15.64 -6.91 -12.16
CA SER A 338 -14.35 -7.41 -12.64
C SER A 338 -13.19 -7.00 -11.74
N TYR A 339 -12.15 -7.82 -11.75
CA TYR A 339 -10.80 -7.43 -11.38
C TYR A 339 -9.95 -7.44 -12.64
N SER A 340 -8.98 -6.54 -12.71
CA SER A 340 -8.01 -6.49 -13.80
C SER A 340 -6.63 -6.16 -13.23
N GLN A 341 -5.60 -6.75 -13.80
CA GLN A 341 -4.21 -6.48 -13.45
C GLN A 341 -3.45 -6.01 -14.69
N ASN A 342 -2.72 -4.90 -14.56
CA ASN A 342 -1.77 -4.47 -15.57
C ASN A 342 -0.58 -5.44 -15.69
N VAL A 343 0.04 -5.50 -16.87
CA VAL A 343 1.29 -6.24 -17.12
C VAL A 343 2.37 -5.87 -16.09
N ARG A 344 3.31 -6.78 -15.84
CA ARG A 344 4.18 -6.74 -14.66
C ARG A 344 5.58 -6.19 -14.92
N THR A 345 5.92 -5.96 -16.19
CA THR A 345 7.21 -5.41 -16.61
C THR A 345 7.00 -4.04 -17.27
N LEU A 346 8.02 -3.18 -17.22
CA LEU A 346 7.92 -1.87 -17.87
C LEU A 346 7.90 -1.99 -19.39
N ASP A 347 8.65 -2.93 -19.96
CA ASP A 347 8.75 -3.09 -21.41
C ASP A 347 7.37 -3.44 -21.99
N GLU A 348 6.69 -4.46 -21.44
CA GLU A 348 5.31 -4.80 -21.83
C GLU A 348 4.35 -3.64 -21.61
N TYR A 349 4.49 -2.91 -20.49
CA TYR A 349 3.61 -1.79 -20.13
C TYR A 349 3.74 -0.62 -21.12
N TYR A 350 4.97 -0.28 -21.51
CA TYR A 350 5.23 0.76 -22.50
C TYR A 350 4.81 0.33 -23.90
N ASP A 351 5.12 -0.90 -24.29
CA ASP A 351 4.78 -1.44 -25.62
C ASP A 351 3.26 -1.45 -25.86
N SER A 352 2.45 -1.85 -24.87
CA SER A 352 0.98 -1.78 -24.98
C SER A 352 0.49 -0.35 -25.19
N LEU A 353 0.99 0.59 -24.38
CA LEU A 353 0.54 1.99 -24.42
C LEU A 353 1.00 2.72 -25.69
N ASP A 354 2.14 2.36 -26.26
CA ASP A 354 2.59 2.90 -27.56
C ASP A 354 1.72 2.40 -28.73
N GLN A 355 1.06 1.25 -28.57
CA GLN A 355 0.06 0.74 -29.52
C GLN A 355 -1.34 1.34 -29.29
N GLY A 356 -1.51 2.20 -28.28
CA GLY A 356 -2.80 2.78 -27.91
C GLY A 356 -3.73 1.77 -27.21
N VAL A 357 -3.15 0.73 -26.59
CA VAL A 357 -3.86 -0.37 -25.92
C VAL A 357 -3.62 -0.29 -24.41
N LEU A 358 -4.68 -0.45 -23.62
CA LEU A 358 -4.57 -0.56 -22.17
C LEU A 358 -3.77 -1.83 -21.80
N PRO A 359 -2.82 -1.73 -20.85
CA PRO A 359 -1.85 -2.79 -20.56
C PRO A 359 -2.43 -3.92 -19.69
N ILE A 360 -3.65 -4.38 -19.99
CA ILE A 360 -4.37 -5.39 -19.22
C ILE A 360 -3.80 -6.79 -19.50
N PHE A 361 -3.30 -7.44 -18.45
CA PHE A 361 -2.74 -8.79 -18.51
C PHE A 361 -3.78 -9.88 -18.23
N ARG A 362 -4.62 -9.69 -17.20
CA ARG A 362 -5.58 -10.70 -16.70
C ARG A 362 -6.52 -10.18 -15.62
#